data_AF-A0A7W1HWX8-F1
#
_entry.id   AF-A0A7W1HWX8-F1
#
_cell.length_a   1.000
_cell.length_b   1.000
_cell.length_c   1.000
_cell.angle_alpha   90.00
_cell.angle_beta   90.00
_cell.angle_gamma   90.00
#
_symmetry.space_group_name_H-M   'P 1'
#
loop_
_entity.id
_entity.type
_entity.pdbx_description
1 polymer ?
#
loop_
_entity_poly.entity_id
_entity_poly.type
_entity_poly.pdbx_seq_one_letter_code
_entity_poly.pdbx_strand_id
1 'polypeptide(L)'
;MSNRNWKKAKEIFGDALEFAPENRAVFLDKVCDDDESLCREVESLLTRLDIYPAFSPDGKQIVFNSKKSGTINIAVIPTTGGAAQQLTFDKELTGFACWSPDGKTLGFQIKRGDDAHIGVMSSDGSEIMQLTFDKGQSWTHSFSPDGDKIVFVGFRNGVWNLHWVSLLTKQQKQLTNYTKLNSYVRYPTWSPLGNQIAFEYAETTGNIWIADLK
;
A
#
# COMPACT_ATOMS: atom_id res chain seq x y z
N MET A 1 -5.26 10.68 30.49
CA MET A 1 -4.94 9.38 29.85
C MET A 1 -3.62 8.90 30.43
N SER A 2 -3.57 7.74 31.09
CA SER A 2 -2.40 7.32 31.86
C SER A 2 -1.32 6.70 30.95
N ASN A 3 -0.05 7.02 31.19
CA ASN A 3 1.13 6.52 30.46
C ASN A 3 1.30 4.98 30.45
N ARG A 4 0.44 4.23 31.16
CA ARG A 4 0.57 2.79 31.39
C ARG A 4 -0.07 1.93 30.29
N ASN A 5 -1.17 2.38 29.66
CA ASN A 5 -1.88 1.59 28.65
C ASN A 5 -1.17 1.57 27.29
N TRP A 6 -0.52 2.67 26.89
CA TRP A 6 0.18 2.76 25.61
C TRP A 6 1.33 1.73 25.46
N LYS A 7 2.10 1.48 26.53
CA LYS A 7 3.21 0.51 26.47
C LYS A 7 2.71 -0.90 26.20
N LYS A 8 1.63 -1.29 26.89
CA LYS A 8 0.99 -2.60 26.72
C LYS A 8 0.34 -2.73 25.34
N ALA A 9 -0.36 -1.70 24.87
CA ALA A 9 -0.94 -1.67 23.53
C ALA A 9 0.14 -1.82 22.44
N LYS A 10 1.29 -1.15 22.59
CA LYS A 10 2.41 -1.22 21.64
C LYS A 10 3.05 -2.61 21.57
N GLU A 11 3.19 -3.28 22.71
CA GLU A 11 3.73 -4.65 22.80
C GLU A 11 2.81 -5.65 22.12
N ILE A 12 1.53 -5.67 22.52
CA ILE A 12 0.50 -6.54 21.91
C ILE A 12 0.37 -6.28 20.41
N PHE A 13 0.44 -5.01 20.00
CA PHE A 13 0.45 -4.65 18.59
C PHE A 13 1.65 -5.24 17.84
N GLY A 14 2.86 -5.19 18.41
CA GLY A 14 4.05 -5.79 17.81
C GLY A 14 3.90 -7.29 17.60
N ASP A 15 3.43 -7.99 18.64
CA ASP A 15 3.18 -9.43 18.61
C ASP A 15 2.09 -9.80 17.59
N ALA A 16 1.03 -8.98 17.48
CA ALA A 16 -0.04 -9.19 16.51
C ALA A 16 0.45 -9.11 15.05
N LEU A 17 1.55 -8.39 14.76
CA LEU A 17 2.12 -8.33 13.41
C LEU A 17 2.76 -9.64 12.97
N GLU A 18 3.15 -10.49 13.90
CA GLU A 18 3.72 -11.82 13.61
C GLU A 18 2.66 -12.81 13.09
N PHE A 19 1.38 -12.50 13.27
CA PHE A 19 0.26 -13.30 12.77
C PHE A 19 -0.23 -12.80 11.40
N ALA A 20 -0.68 -13.75 10.56
CA ALA A 20 -1.39 -13.45 9.32
C ALA A 20 -2.70 -12.68 9.63
N PRO A 21 -3.15 -11.73 8.77
CA PRO A 21 -4.29 -10.85 9.04
C PRO A 21 -5.56 -11.55 9.52
N GLU A 22 -5.89 -12.69 8.90
CA GLU A 22 -7.05 -13.53 9.23
C GLU A 22 -7.00 -14.15 10.64
N ASN A 23 -5.80 -14.25 11.22
CA ASN A 23 -5.57 -14.86 12.53
C ASN A 23 -5.37 -13.83 13.65
N ARG A 24 -5.24 -12.54 13.32
CA ARG A 24 -5.01 -11.47 14.30
C ARG A 24 -6.18 -11.27 15.25
N ALA A 25 -7.42 -11.38 14.77
CA ALA A 25 -8.60 -11.25 15.62
C ALA A 25 -8.64 -12.31 16.74
N VAL A 26 -8.27 -13.56 16.42
CA VAL A 26 -8.21 -14.67 17.39
C VAL A 26 -7.05 -14.48 18.39
N PHE A 27 -5.95 -13.87 17.97
CA PHE A 27 -4.85 -13.50 18.86
C PHE A 27 -5.27 -12.40 19.86
N LEU A 28 -5.91 -11.34 19.36
CA LEU A 28 -6.32 -10.20 20.19
C LEU A 28 -7.36 -10.61 21.25
N ASP A 29 -8.35 -11.43 20.87
CA ASP A 29 -9.36 -11.97 21.78
C ASP A 29 -8.73 -12.67 23.00
N LYS A 30 -7.60 -13.38 22.80
CA LYS A 30 -6.88 -14.08 23.86
C LYS A 30 -6.02 -13.18 24.73
N VAL A 31 -5.42 -12.13 24.16
CA VAL A 31 -4.37 -11.33 24.83
C VAL A 31 -4.95 -10.08 25.48
N CYS A 32 -6.10 -9.61 25.03
CA CYS A 32 -6.78 -8.45 25.62
C CYS A 32 -7.46 -8.75 26.97
N ASP A 33 -7.72 -10.02 27.32
CA ASP A 33 -8.24 -10.46 28.63
C ASP A 33 -9.42 -9.59 29.12
N ASP A 34 -10.48 -9.51 28.29
CA ASP A 34 -11.70 -8.69 28.47
C ASP A 34 -11.51 -7.14 28.53
N ASP A 35 -10.31 -6.61 28.31
CA ASP A 35 -10.09 -5.16 28.17
C ASP A 35 -10.48 -4.67 26.76
N GLU A 36 -11.79 -4.43 26.55
CA GLU A 36 -12.34 -3.94 25.29
C GLU A 36 -11.70 -2.63 24.80
N SER A 37 -11.25 -1.78 25.73
CA SER A 37 -10.62 -0.50 25.38
C SER A 37 -9.23 -0.71 24.79
N LEU A 38 -8.44 -1.58 25.41
CA LEU A 38 -7.13 -1.99 24.91
C LEU A 38 -7.26 -2.73 23.58
N CYS A 39 -8.24 -3.64 23.48
CA CYS A 39 -8.48 -4.38 22.25
C CYS A 39 -8.87 -3.47 21.10
N ARG A 40 -9.81 -2.53 21.30
CA ARG A 40 -10.15 -1.52 20.29
C ARG A 40 -8.97 -0.62 19.92
N GLU A 41 -8.08 -0.32 20.86
CA GLU A 41 -6.88 0.48 20.58
C GLU A 41 -5.90 -0.29 19.68
N VAL A 42 -5.61 -1.55 19.99
CA VAL A 42 -4.72 -2.39 19.18
C VAL A 42 -5.35 -2.75 17.84
N GLU A 43 -6.65 -3.07 17.80
CA GLU A 43 -7.40 -3.25 16.56
C GLU A 43 -7.37 -1.98 15.71
N SER A 44 -7.52 -0.79 16.31
CA SER A 44 -7.38 0.48 15.60
C SER A 44 -5.96 0.65 15.04
N LEU A 45 -4.92 0.27 15.79
CA LEU A 45 -3.53 0.29 15.31
C LEU A 45 -3.26 -0.70 14.18
N LEU A 46 -3.83 -1.91 14.25
CA LEU A 46 -3.72 -2.93 13.19
C LEU A 46 -4.54 -2.56 11.97
N THR A 47 -5.73 -2.00 12.16
CA THR A 47 -6.56 -1.46 11.08
C THR A 47 -5.86 -0.27 10.41
N ARG A 48 -5.11 0.54 11.19
CA ARG A 48 -4.24 1.62 10.69
C ARG A 48 -3.05 1.12 9.87
N LEU A 49 -2.62 -0.12 10.07
CA LEU A 49 -1.57 -0.76 9.27
C LEU A 49 -2.05 -1.19 7.88
N ASP A 50 -3.35 -1.47 7.75
CA ASP A 50 -4.00 -1.81 6.47
C ASP A 50 -4.36 -0.56 5.64
N ILE A 51 -4.06 0.62 6.18
CA ILE A 51 -4.18 1.90 5.51
C ILE A 51 -2.78 2.23 5.04
N TYR A 52 -2.62 2.65 3.80
CA TYR A 52 -1.39 3.29 3.33
C TYR A 52 -1.58 4.80 3.50
N PRO A 53 -1.44 5.39 4.71
CA PRO A 53 -1.53 6.82 4.86
C PRO A 53 -0.24 7.45 4.33
N ALA A 54 -0.37 8.52 3.56
CA ALA A 54 0.77 9.32 3.15
C ALA A 54 0.48 10.80 3.37
N PHE A 55 1.41 11.49 4.02
CA PHE A 55 1.37 12.95 4.13
C PHE A 55 1.54 13.57 2.74
N SER A 56 0.79 14.63 2.46
CA SER A 56 1.06 15.50 1.32
C SER A 56 2.44 16.14 1.49
N PRO A 57 3.14 16.51 0.39
CA PRO A 57 4.48 17.11 0.47
C PRO A 57 4.55 18.39 1.31
N ASP A 58 3.45 19.14 1.36
CA ASP A 58 3.33 20.36 2.18
C ASP A 58 2.93 20.09 3.65
N GLY A 59 2.72 18.83 4.03
CA GLY A 59 2.36 18.40 5.37
C GLY A 59 0.96 18.80 5.85
N LYS A 60 0.07 19.22 4.94
CA LYS A 60 -1.28 19.70 5.31
C LYS A 60 -2.37 18.64 5.24
N GLN A 61 -2.15 17.57 4.47
CA GLN A 61 -3.14 16.53 4.25
C GLN A 61 -2.53 15.14 4.42
N ILE A 62 -3.40 14.15 4.70
CA ILE A 62 -3.08 12.73 4.70
C ILE A 62 -4.02 12.06 3.71
N VAL A 63 -3.48 11.41 2.68
CA VAL A 63 -4.25 10.51 1.81
C VAL A 63 -4.29 9.13 2.46
N PHE A 64 -5.42 8.43 2.36
CA PHE A 64 -5.61 7.15 3.02
C PHE A 64 -6.67 6.27 2.33
N ASN A 65 -6.66 4.97 2.61
CA ASN A 65 -7.66 4.01 2.13
C ASN A 65 -8.96 4.13 2.95
N SER A 66 -10.08 4.39 2.27
CA SER A 66 -11.43 4.47 2.82
C SER A 66 -12.25 3.25 2.39
N LYS A 67 -12.88 2.55 3.34
CA LYS A 67 -13.80 1.43 3.07
C LYS A 67 -15.29 1.82 3.13
N LYS A 68 -15.60 3.13 3.12
CA LYS A 68 -16.99 3.63 3.28
C LYS A 68 -17.95 3.15 2.19
N SER A 69 -17.45 2.82 1.01
CA SER A 69 -18.23 2.33 -0.13
C SER A 69 -18.32 0.79 -0.21
N GLY A 70 -17.89 0.06 0.83
CA GLY A 70 -17.87 -1.41 0.84
C GLY A 70 -16.66 -2.05 0.14
N THR A 71 -15.88 -1.25 -0.60
CA THR A 71 -14.56 -1.60 -1.16
C THR A 71 -13.54 -0.51 -0.81
N ILE A 72 -12.25 -0.78 -1.02
CA ILE A 72 -11.19 0.23 -0.82
C ILE A 72 -11.32 1.32 -1.88
N ASN A 73 -11.46 2.56 -1.42
CA ASN A 73 -11.42 3.80 -2.18
C ASN A 73 -10.42 4.78 -1.54
N ILE A 74 -10.14 5.92 -2.19
CA ILE A 74 -9.22 6.95 -1.71
C ILE A 74 -9.99 8.08 -1.02
N ALA A 75 -9.47 8.53 0.13
CA ALA A 75 -9.93 9.73 0.81
C ALA A 75 -8.73 10.54 1.33
N VAL A 76 -8.97 11.81 1.64
CA VAL A 76 -8.00 12.71 2.29
C VAL A 76 -8.57 13.33 3.55
N ILE A 77 -7.70 13.69 4.48
CA ILE A 77 -8.05 14.39 5.72
C ILE A 77 -6.97 15.44 6.05
N PRO A 78 -7.33 16.61 6.62
CA PRO A 78 -6.33 17.57 7.10
C PRO A 78 -5.46 16.97 8.20
N THR A 79 -4.18 17.33 8.26
CA THR A 79 -3.25 16.88 9.32
C THR A 79 -3.61 17.44 10.70
N THR A 80 -4.35 18.54 10.74
CA THR A 80 -4.94 19.09 11.96
C THR A 80 -6.15 18.28 12.46
N GLY A 81 -6.57 17.23 11.75
CA GLY A 81 -7.81 16.51 11.97
C GLY A 81 -9.02 17.23 11.36
N GLY A 82 -10.20 16.62 11.51
CA GLY A 82 -11.46 17.15 10.98
C GLY A 82 -12.21 16.16 10.10
N ALA A 83 -13.04 16.67 9.19
CA ALA A 83 -13.80 15.85 8.26
C ALA A 83 -12.91 15.31 7.14
N ALA A 84 -13.01 14.01 6.86
CA ALA A 84 -12.36 13.40 5.70
C ALA A 84 -13.19 13.66 4.44
N GLN A 85 -12.51 14.02 3.34
CA GLN A 85 -13.08 14.15 2.00
C GLN A 85 -12.83 12.86 1.23
N GLN A 86 -13.89 12.24 0.72
CA GLN A 86 -13.79 11.10 -0.18
C GLN A 86 -13.40 11.58 -1.58
N LEU A 87 -12.37 10.99 -2.18
CA LEU A 87 -11.88 11.37 -3.52
C LEU A 87 -12.37 10.42 -4.61
N THR A 88 -12.50 9.13 -4.31
CA THR A 88 -12.96 8.12 -5.28
C THR A 88 -14.17 7.35 -4.77
N PHE A 89 -14.97 6.84 -5.73
CA PHE A 89 -16.26 6.17 -5.47
C PHE A 89 -16.42 4.90 -6.31
N ASP A 90 -15.31 4.26 -6.65
CA ASP A 90 -15.31 3.08 -7.51
C ASP A 90 -15.97 1.89 -6.81
N LYS A 91 -16.63 1.03 -7.59
CA LYS A 91 -17.24 -0.24 -7.13
C LYS A 91 -16.19 -1.34 -6.95
N GLU A 92 -15.06 -1.20 -7.65
CA GLU A 92 -13.88 -2.04 -7.46
C GLU A 92 -12.83 -1.30 -6.61
N LEU A 93 -11.70 -1.97 -6.31
CA LEU A 93 -10.62 -1.35 -5.54
C LEU A 93 -10.02 -0.17 -6.30
N THR A 94 -9.97 0.99 -5.67
CA THR A 94 -9.19 2.16 -6.09
C THR A 94 -8.47 2.68 -4.86
N GLY A 95 -7.17 2.48 -4.71
CA GLY A 95 -6.51 2.72 -3.43
C GLY A 95 -5.00 2.74 -3.50
N PHE A 96 -4.35 2.72 -2.34
CA PHE A 96 -2.89 2.69 -2.22
C PHE A 96 -2.23 3.89 -2.92
N ALA A 97 -2.74 5.08 -2.59
CA ALA A 97 -2.33 6.31 -3.23
C ALA A 97 -0.99 6.84 -2.70
N CYS A 98 -0.22 7.49 -3.57
CA CYS A 98 1.00 8.23 -3.27
C CYS A 98 0.94 9.62 -3.92
N TRP A 99 1.59 10.60 -3.31
CA TRP A 99 1.62 11.98 -3.79
C TRP A 99 2.73 12.19 -4.82
N SER A 100 2.46 13.04 -5.82
CA SER A 100 3.51 13.66 -6.63
C SER A 100 4.36 14.61 -5.76
N PRO A 101 5.62 14.88 -6.13
CA PRO A 101 6.51 15.74 -5.34
C PRO A 101 5.98 17.17 -5.16
N ASP A 102 5.19 17.67 -6.12
CA ASP A 102 4.55 18.99 -6.06
C ASP A 102 3.19 18.98 -5.33
N GLY A 103 2.71 17.81 -4.92
CA GLY A 103 1.46 17.63 -4.18
C GLY A 103 0.19 17.83 -5.01
N LYS A 104 0.28 17.98 -6.34
CA LYS A 104 -0.88 18.25 -7.20
C LYS A 104 -1.54 17.01 -7.76
N THR A 105 -0.84 15.87 -7.76
CA THR A 105 -1.31 14.64 -8.37
C THR A 105 -1.17 13.50 -7.37
N LEU A 106 -2.15 12.59 -7.40
CA LEU A 106 -2.12 11.32 -6.70
C LEU A 106 -1.97 10.19 -7.72
N GLY A 107 -1.00 9.31 -7.50
CA GLY A 107 -0.87 8.04 -8.22
C GLY A 107 -1.39 6.91 -7.34
N PHE A 108 -2.15 5.97 -7.89
CA PHE A 108 -2.83 4.93 -7.11
C PHE A 108 -3.01 3.63 -7.91
N GLN A 109 -3.45 2.57 -7.24
CA GLN A 109 -3.85 1.32 -7.86
C GLN A 109 -5.34 1.36 -8.19
N ILE A 110 -5.71 0.93 -9.40
CA ILE A 110 -7.10 0.78 -9.86
C ILE A 110 -7.34 -0.66 -10.32
N LYS A 111 -8.33 -1.33 -9.74
CA LYS A 111 -8.71 -2.70 -10.10
C LYS A 111 -9.77 -2.70 -11.18
N ARG A 112 -9.61 -3.55 -12.18
CA ARG A 112 -10.56 -3.78 -13.26
C ARG A 112 -10.66 -5.28 -13.54
N GLY A 113 -11.73 -5.91 -13.09
CA GLY A 113 -11.87 -7.37 -13.17
C GLY A 113 -10.80 -8.07 -12.35
N ASP A 114 -10.00 -8.93 -12.99
CA ASP A 114 -8.91 -9.66 -12.31
C ASP A 114 -7.59 -8.88 -12.29
N ASP A 115 -7.51 -7.77 -13.02
CA ASP A 115 -6.28 -7.01 -13.22
C ASP A 115 -6.21 -5.78 -12.31
N ALA A 116 -4.98 -5.35 -12.02
CA ALA A 116 -4.70 -4.11 -11.33
C ALA A 116 -3.75 -3.22 -12.13
N HIS A 117 -4.08 -1.95 -12.18
CA HIS A 117 -3.42 -0.95 -13.02
C HIS A 117 -2.98 0.26 -12.19
N ILE A 118 -2.10 1.06 -12.77
CA ILE A 118 -1.71 2.36 -12.24
C ILE A 118 -2.69 3.40 -12.76
N GLY A 119 -3.30 4.16 -11.86
CA GLY A 119 -4.10 5.33 -12.17
C GLY A 119 -3.49 6.60 -11.57
N VAL A 120 -3.89 7.74 -12.10
CA VAL A 120 -3.56 9.07 -11.58
C VAL A 120 -4.80 9.95 -11.52
N MET A 121 -4.79 10.94 -10.63
CA MET A 121 -5.83 11.95 -10.51
C MET A 121 -5.24 13.23 -9.93
N SER A 122 -5.92 14.35 -10.13
CA SER A 122 -5.62 15.59 -9.42
C SER A 122 -5.87 15.41 -7.92
N SER A 123 -5.12 16.14 -7.08
CA SER A 123 -5.15 15.99 -5.62
C SER A 123 -6.53 16.28 -4.98
N ASP A 124 -7.41 16.95 -5.71
CA ASP A 124 -8.80 17.23 -5.33
C ASP A 124 -9.78 16.10 -5.72
N GLY A 125 -9.29 15.03 -6.35
CA GLY A 125 -10.07 13.89 -6.82
C GLY A 125 -10.57 14.01 -8.26
N SER A 126 -10.28 15.11 -8.97
CA SER A 126 -10.67 15.30 -10.36
C SER A 126 -9.70 14.62 -11.35
N GLU A 127 -10.08 14.57 -12.64
CA GLU A 127 -9.21 14.12 -13.74
C GLU A 127 -8.61 12.71 -13.59
N ILE A 128 -9.41 11.78 -13.06
CA ILE A 128 -9.03 10.36 -12.94
C ILE A 128 -8.67 9.78 -14.32
N MET A 129 -7.49 9.18 -14.42
CA MET A 129 -6.98 8.55 -15.63
C MET A 129 -6.22 7.26 -15.32
N GLN A 130 -6.47 6.19 -16.08
CA GLN A 130 -5.67 4.97 -16.04
C GLN A 130 -4.45 5.09 -16.96
N LEU A 131 -3.27 4.68 -16.49
CA LEU A 131 -2.00 4.77 -17.22
C LEU A 131 -1.52 3.44 -17.80
N THR A 132 -1.83 2.31 -17.16
CA THR A 132 -1.37 0.98 -17.58
C THR A 132 -2.55 0.09 -17.94
N PHE A 133 -2.38 -0.81 -18.90
CA PHE A 133 -3.47 -1.66 -19.41
C PHE A 133 -3.09 -3.14 -19.58
N ASP A 134 -1.84 -3.50 -19.25
CA ASP A 134 -1.38 -4.89 -19.33
C ASP A 134 -2.12 -5.77 -18.31
N LYS A 135 -2.37 -7.04 -18.69
CA LYS A 135 -2.92 -8.06 -17.79
C LYS A 135 -1.97 -8.33 -16.62
N GLY A 136 -2.52 -8.66 -15.46
CA GLY A 136 -1.81 -8.94 -14.22
C GLY A 136 -1.92 -7.80 -13.22
N GLN A 137 -1.00 -7.80 -12.24
CA GLN A 137 -1.04 -6.84 -11.12
C GLN A 137 -0.04 -5.71 -11.34
N SER A 138 -0.43 -4.47 -11.04
CA SER A 138 0.45 -3.31 -11.07
C SER A 138 0.27 -2.55 -9.76
N TRP A 139 1.31 -2.55 -8.92
CA TRP A 139 1.25 -1.98 -7.56
C TRP A 139 2.04 -0.68 -7.51
N THR A 140 1.31 0.44 -7.38
CA THR A 140 1.83 1.81 -7.31
C THR A 140 2.63 2.06 -6.05
N HIS A 141 3.73 2.82 -6.14
CA HIS A 141 4.55 3.16 -4.98
C HIS A 141 5.04 4.60 -4.92
N SER A 142 5.75 5.10 -5.94
CA SER A 142 6.47 6.37 -5.81
C SER A 142 6.62 7.10 -7.15
N PHE A 143 6.55 8.43 -7.10
CA PHE A 143 6.86 9.31 -8.21
C PHE A 143 8.38 9.55 -8.33
N SER A 144 8.86 9.74 -9.56
CA SER A 144 10.16 10.35 -9.80
C SER A 144 10.17 11.80 -9.29
N PRO A 145 11.34 12.35 -8.91
CA PRO A 145 11.44 13.73 -8.40
C PRO A 145 10.96 14.82 -9.35
N ASP A 146 10.98 14.56 -10.66
CA ASP A 146 10.44 15.45 -11.69
C ASP A 146 8.90 15.38 -11.82
N GLY A 147 8.26 14.44 -11.13
CA GLY A 147 6.81 14.23 -11.14
C GLY A 147 6.25 13.52 -12.38
N ASP A 148 7.06 13.20 -13.38
CA ASP A 148 6.57 12.61 -14.64
C ASP A 148 6.38 11.09 -14.57
N LYS A 149 7.16 10.37 -13.78
CA LYS A 149 7.15 8.89 -13.80
C LYS A 149 6.66 8.35 -12.49
N ILE A 150 5.92 7.25 -12.55
CA ILE A 150 5.59 6.42 -11.39
C ILE A 150 6.37 5.12 -11.50
N VAL A 151 7.15 4.77 -10.49
CA VAL A 151 7.69 3.42 -10.34
C VAL A 151 6.64 2.53 -9.68
N PHE A 152 6.53 1.32 -10.20
CA PHE A 152 5.61 0.31 -9.71
C PHE A 152 6.21 -1.09 -9.86
N VAL A 153 5.64 -2.05 -9.14
CA VAL A 153 5.94 -3.46 -9.35
C VAL A 153 4.85 -4.08 -10.22
N GLY A 154 5.26 -4.74 -11.31
CA GLY A 154 4.37 -5.45 -12.22
C GLY A 154 4.48 -6.96 -12.04
N PHE A 155 3.35 -7.64 -11.85
CA PHE A 155 3.26 -9.10 -11.94
C PHE A 155 2.78 -9.51 -13.32
N ARG A 156 3.64 -10.17 -14.09
CA ARG A 156 3.33 -10.67 -15.43
C ARG A 156 3.83 -12.11 -15.53
N ASN A 157 3.00 -13.00 -16.07
CA ASN A 157 3.37 -14.39 -16.33
C ASN A 157 4.01 -15.12 -15.13
N GLY A 158 3.52 -14.85 -13.91
CA GLY A 158 4.03 -15.52 -12.71
C GLY A 158 5.26 -14.87 -12.07
N VAL A 159 5.75 -13.73 -12.57
CA VAL A 159 6.97 -13.09 -12.06
C VAL A 159 6.77 -11.60 -11.78
N TRP A 160 7.37 -11.12 -10.68
CA TRP A 160 7.40 -9.72 -10.31
C TRP A 160 8.63 -9.02 -10.87
N ASN A 161 8.44 -7.87 -11.50
CA ASN A 161 9.52 -7.00 -11.98
C ASN A 161 9.24 -5.54 -11.66
N LEU A 162 10.30 -4.72 -11.68
CA LEU A 162 10.19 -3.26 -11.57
C LEU A 162 9.87 -2.64 -12.92
N HIS A 163 8.96 -1.68 -12.90
CA HIS A 163 8.56 -0.91 -14.07
C HIS A 163 8.46 0.56 -13.68
N TRP A 164 8.51 1.44 -14.69
CA TRP A 164 7.97 2.78 -14.57
C TRP A 164 7.00 3.08 -15.72
N VAL A 165 6.06 3.98 -15.48
CA VAL A 165 5.17 4.57 -16.48
C VAL A 165 5.24 6.10 -16.43
N SER A 166 5.30 6.75 -17.58
CA SER A 166 5.30 8.22 -17.71
C SER A 166 3.88 8.75 -17.81
N LEU A 167 3.58 9.80 -17.05
CA LEU A 167 2.32 10.53 -17.07
C LEU A 167 2.18 11.32 -18.37
N LEU A 168 3.26 11.94 -18.87
CA LEU A 168 3.23 12.78 -20.06
C LEU A 168 3.14 11.96 -21.36
N THR A 169 4.02 10.96 -21.50
CA THR A 169 4.17 10.22 -22.77
C THR A 169 3.36 8.93 -22.80
N LYS A 170 2.85 8.47 -21.65
CA LYS A 170 2.23 7.15 -21.46
C LYS A 170 3.18 5.98 -21.75
N GLN A 171 4.47 6.25 -21.96
CA GLN A 171 5.47 5.22 -22.16
C GLN A 171 5.67 4.42 -20.87
N GLN A 172 5.78 3.11 -21.01
CA GLN A 172 6.17 2.19 -19.94
C GLN A 172 7.52 1.57 -20.24
N LYS A 173 8.31 1.30 -19.20
CA LYS A 173 9.57 0.55 -19.30
C LYS A 173 9.72 -0.41 -18.13
N GLN A 174 10.12 -1.63 -18.43
CA GLN A 174 10.57 -2.61 -17.45
C GLN A 174 12.06 -2.37 -17.12
N LEU A 175 12.41 -2.40 -15.83
CA LEU A 175 13.74 -2.07 -15.31
C LEU A 175 14.55 -3.30 -14.89
N THR A 176 13.88 -4.38 -14.49
CA THR A 176 14.50 -5.64 -14.09
C THR A 176 14.04 -6.77 -14.99
N ASN A 177 14.78 -7.88 -15.05
CA ASN A 177 14.42 -9.05 -15.85
C ASN A 177 14.51 -10.34 -15.02
N TYR A 178 13.86 -10.36 -13.86
CA TYR A 178 13.75 -11.56 -13.04
C TYR A 178 12.85 -12.58 -13.74
N THR A 179 13.18 -13.86 -13.55
CA THR A 179 12.52 -15.00 -14.20
C THR A 179 12.06 -16.07 -13.20
N LYS A 180 12.46 -15.97 -11.94
CA LYS A 180 12.12 -16.95 -10.90
C LYS A 180 10.69 -16.76 -10.42
N LEU A 181 9.88 -17.82 -10.53
CA LEU A 181 8.47 -17.81 -10.11
C LEU A 181 8.27 -17.69 -8.59
N ASN A 182 9.27 -18.08 -7.81
CA ASN A 182 9.29 -18.01 -6.34
C ASN A 182 9.95 -16.73 -5.82
N SER A 183 9.90 -15.64 -6.59
CA SER A 183 10.48 -14.34 -6.22
C SER A 183 9.41 -13.27 -6.09
N TYR A 184 9.65 -12.31 -5.20
CA TYR A 184 8.84 -11.11 -5.03
C TYR A 184 9.73 -9.87 -5.12
N VAL A 185 9.19 -8.83 -5.75
CA VAL A 185 9.76 -7.49 -5.76
C VAL A 185 8.77 -6.58 -5.05
N ARG A 186 9.20 -5.77 -4.09
CA ARG A 186 8.30 -4.92 -3.31
C ARG A 186 8.89 -3.54 -3.02
N TYR A 187 8.01 -2.61 -2.68
CA TYR A 187 8.34 -1.31 -2.13
C TYR A 187 9.37 -0.47 -2.92
N PRO A 188 9.30 -0.39 -4.27
CA PRO A 188 10.19 0.49 -5.01
C PRO A 188 9.95 1.96 -4.68
N THR A 189 11.01 2.67 -4.37
CA THR A 189 10.99 4.12 -4.13
C THR A 189 12.08 4.81 -4.93
N TRP A 190 11.73 5.93 -5.56
CA TRP A 190 12.70 6.75 -6.26
C TRP A 190 13.61 7.47 -5.26
N SER A 191 14.91 7.50 -5.57
CA SER A 191 15.83 8.41 -4.89
C SER A 191 15.41 9.87 -5.11
N PRO A 192 15.58 10.75 -4.12
CA PRO A 192 15.28 12.19 -4.27
C PRO A 192 16.09 12.86 -5.39
N LEU A 193 17.25 12.30 -5.75
CA LEU A 193 18.13 12.80 -6.82
C LEU A 193 17.73 12.34 -8.22
N GLY A 194 16.82 11.37 -8.32
CA GLY A 194 16.34 10.94 -9.63
C GLY A 194 17.21 9.91 -10.34
N ASN A 195 18.23 9.36 -9.69
CA ASN A 195 19.24 8.53 -10.35
C ASN A 195 19.23 7.05 -9.89
N GLN A 196 18.49 6.73 -8.84
CA GLN A 196 18.42 5.39 -8.24
C GLN A 196 16.99 5.05 -7.80
N ILE A 197 16.72 3.76 -7.69
CA ILE A 197 15.48 3.21 -7.12
C ILE A 197 15.88 2.17 -6.07
N ALA A 198 15.42 2.36 -4.83
CA ALA A 198 15.55 1.37 -3.77
C ALA A 198 14.33 0.47 -3.76
N PHE A 199 14.50 -0.83 -3.57
CA PHE A 199 13.41 -1.80 -3.58
C PHE A 199 13.81 -3.07 -2.82
N GLU A 200 12.82 -3.83 -2.38
CA GLU A 200 13.01 -5.16 -1.80
C GLU A 200 12.95 -6.21 -2.91
N TYR A 201 13.92 -7.13 -2.90
CA TYR A 201 13.87 -8.36 -3.67
C TYR A 201 14.05 -9.54 -2.73
N ALA A 202 13.12 -10.50 -2.78
CA ALA A 202 13.15 -11.70 -1.98
C ALA A 202 12.88 -12.92 -2.86
N GLU A 203 13.62 -13.99 -2.62
CA GLU A 203 13.37 -15.30 -3.22
C GLU A 203 13.05 -16.28 -2.10
N THR A 204 11.91 -16.97 -2.21
CA THR A 204 11.53 -17.99 -1.24
C THR A 204 12.13 -19.32 -1.66
N THR A 205 13.12 -19.80 -0.91
CA THR A 205 13.68 -21.14 -1.09
C THR A 205 13.08 -22.10 -0.06
N GLY A 206 12.75 -23.32 -0.48
CA GLY A 206 12.25 -24.36 0.42
C GLY A 206 12.85 -25.72 0.07
N ASN A 207 13.02 -26.55 1.09
CA ASN A 207 13.40 -27.95 0.95
C ASN A 207 12.25 -28.82 1.47
N ILE A 208 12.07 -30.01 0.90
CA ILE A 208 11.10 -30.99 1.38
C ILE A 208 11.87 -32.04 2.18
N TRP A 209 11.39 -32.31 3.39
CA TRP A 209 11.93 -33.35 4.28
C TRP A 209 10.81 -34.29 4.71
N ILE A 210 11.15 -35.56 4.89
CA ILE A 210 10.29 -36.58 5.48
C ILE A 210 10.91 -36.96 6.82
N ALA A 211 10.09 -37.08 7.87
CA ALA A 211 10.50 -37.56 9.18
C ALA A 211 9.70 -38.80 9.56
N ASP A 212 10.39 -39.80 10.10
CA ASP A 212 9.76 -41.01 10.61
C ASP A 212 9.18 -40.76 12.00
N LEU A 213 7.89 -41.04 12.16
CA LEU A 213 7.19 -41.02 13.44
C LEU A 213 7.38 -42.39 14.09
N LYS A 214 8.46 -42.60 14.85
CA LYS A 214 8.53 -43.78 15.71
C LYS A 214 7.40 -43.77 16.74
#